data_AF-A0A397J645-F1
#
_entry.id   AF-A0A397J645-F1
#
_cell.length_a   1.000
_cell.length_b   1.000
_cell.length_c   1.000
_cell.angle_alpha   90.00
_cell.angle_beta   90.00
_cell.angle_gamma   90.00
#
_symmetry.space_group_name_H-M   'P 1'
#
loop_
_entity.id
_entity.type
_entity.pdbx_description
1 polymer ?
#
loop_
_entity_poly.entity_id
_entity_poly.type
_entity_poly.pdbx_seq_one_letter_code
_entity_poly.pdbx_strand_id
1 'polypeptide(L)'
;MGDQHGELSLNKISIVNKILYRIVTTKVIIGLIVLPKENSICLYPGTENHESLTIAHKQIIEELTILHNNGFKDNNNIHWKVEFWFTADWKYMALILGINGPTSNYFCLWCECHKNERWDMNKNWLNVKNTKGKIRTSLLPFLTIKYCVPDELHLMLRIVDVLLELFFMELMRDPLAFDKIQLHETMSTREKIEFKMYEIGVTSFKFIPPEKKTKCAKWNWCTLMGPSKLKIIEKFPLSTFINGQRGKDIEKLWRDFYNLYCTIKSVNLTTESIAQFSYDAHRWVQEFARPLKKMTNGQIIQEGLYQRTDVSPYMHVFAFHVPLFMRELHQQNLYLKWFTTSSVEKKNHEHVRLFFGRTTMDGGIEKNKQSATYQICNFENRQIYFRINKTPTTYSEKVLTISDKVDN
;
A
#
# COMPACT_ATOMS: atom_id res chain seq x y z
N MET A 1 50.56 -12.26 -10.71
CA MET A 1 49.56 -11.45 -11.43
C MET A 1 48.92 -12.37 -12.46
N GLY A 2 47.78 -12.94 -12.09
CA GLY A 2 47.02 -13.86 -12.92
C GLY A 2 45.57 -13.67 -12.53
N ASP A 3 44.89 -12.80 -13.27
CA ASP A 3 43.49 -12.47 -13.07
C ASP A 3 42.62 -13.67 -13.46
N GLN A 4 42.03 -14.32 -12.45
CA GLN A 4 40.83 -15.12 -12.63
C GLN A 4 39.63 -14.17 -12.56
N HIS A 5 39.24 -13.62 -13.70
CA HIS A 5 37.91 -13.03 -13.84
C HIS A 5 36.91 -14.13 -14.16
N GLY A 6 36.09 -14.45 -13.17
CA GLY A 6 35.02 -15.45 -13.25
C GLY A 6 33.98 -15.10 -14.32
N GLU A 7 33.58 -16.13 -15.04
CA GLU A 7 32.35 -16.16 -15.82
C GLU A 7 31.15 -15.93 -14.90
N LEU A 8 30.57 -14.73 -14.94
CA LEU A 8 29.23 -14.46 -14.44
C LEU A 8 28.24 -14.89 -15.52
N SER A 9 27.62 -16.05 -15.34
CA SER A 9 26.54 -16.56 -16.19
C SER A 9 25.34 -15.60 -16.18
N LEU A 10 25.14 -14.84 -17.25
CA LEU A 10 24.06 -13.86 -17.45
C LEU A 10 22.74 -14.46 -17.97
N ASN A 11 22.46 -15.74 -17.67
CA ASN A 11 21.31 -16.48 -18.22
C ASN A 11 20.01 -16.38 -17.41
N LYS A 12 19.85 -15.36 -16.55
CA LYS A 12 18.60 -15.14 -15.80
C LYS A 12 18.15 -13.70 -15.93
N ILE A 13 16.95 -13.52 -16.48
CA ILE A 13 16.23 -12.25 -16.43
C ILE A 13 15.11 -12.39 -15.41
N SER A 14 15.23 -11.66 -14.31
CA SER A 14 14.13 -11.46 -13.37
C SER A 14 13.30 -10.26 -13.83
N ILE A 15 12.04 -10.48 -14.19
CA ILE A 15 11.12 -9.41 -14.59
C ILE A 15 10.29 -9.02 -13.36
N VAL A 16 10.57 -7.84 -12.82
CA VAL A 16 9.79 -7.24 -11.75
C VAL A 16 8.58 -6.54 -12.36
N ASN A 17 7.41 -7.21 -12.32
CA ASN A 17 6.14 -6.61 -12.70
C ASN A 17 5.35 -6.20 -11.45
N LYS A 18 4.74 -5.02 -11.51
CA LYS A 18 3.72 -4.57 -10.54
C LYS A 18 2.35 -4.86 -11.13
N ILE A 19 1.51 -5.60 -10.39
CA ILE A 19 0.22 -6.09 -10.89
C ILE A 19 -0.84 -5.93 -9.80
N LEU A 20 -1.58 -4.82 -9.87
CA LEU A 20 -2.71 -4.53 -8.99
C LEU A 20 -3.69 -3.62 -9.72
N TYR A 21 -4.98 -3.84 -9.54
CA TYR A 21 -5.97 -3.13 -10.30
C TYR A 21 -7.21 -2.68 -9.53
N ARG A 22 -7.58 -1.40 -9.75
CA ARG A 22 -8.95 -0.87 -9.72
C ARG A 22 -9.06 0.13 -10.87
N ILE A 23 -9.77 -0.25 -11.94
CA ILE A 23 -9.47 0.10 -13.35
C ILE A 23 -8.07 -0.38 -13.74
N VAL A 24 -8.03 -1.33 -14.65
CA VAL A 24 -7.05 -2.39 -14.62
C VAL A 24 -5.79 -1.96 -15.47
N THR A 25 -4.83 -1.20 -14.91
CA THR A 25 -3.49 -0.93 -15.52
C THR A 25 -2.33 -1.89 -15.12
N THR A 26 -1.88 -2.79 -16.02
CA THR A 26 -0.76 -3.75 -15.81
C THR A 26 0.37 -3.48 -16.79
N LYS A 27 1.60 -3.72 -16.35
CA LYS A 27 2.80 -3.69 -17.20
C LYS A 27 3.16 -5.05 -17.77
N VAL A 28 3.52 -5.07 -19.04
CA VAL A 28 4.51 -5.98 -19.66
C VAL A 28 5.65 -5.09 -20.11
N ILE A 29 6.91 -5.39 -19.77
CA ILE A 29 8.03 -5.53 -20.74
C ILE A 29 9.04 -6.55 -20.19
N ILE A 30 9.50 -7.33 -21.16
CA ILE A 30 10.59 -8.29 -21.26
C ILE A 30 11.97 -7.71 -20.89
N GLY A 31 12.83 -8.51 -20.24
CA GLY A 31 14.27 -8.23 -20.23
C GLY A 31 14.75 -7.47 -19.00
N LEU A 32 16.03 -7.63 -18.62
CA LEU A 32 16.67 -6.99 -17.47
C LEU A 32 16.89 -5.50 -17.79
N ILE A 33 15.79 -4.76 -17.83
CA ILE A 33 15.70 -3.32 -18.04
C ILE A 33 14.62 -2.85 -17.08
N VAL A 34 15.01 -2.14 -16.03
CA VAL A 34 14.08 -1.36 -15.22
C VAL A 34 13.41 -0.37 -16.18
N LEU A 35 12.20 -0.68 -16.64
CA LEU A 35 11.47 0.25 -17.50
C LEU A 35 11.20 1.53 -16.72
N PRO A 36 11.51 2.70 -17.28
CA PRO A 36 11.33 3.96 -16.58
C PRO A 36 9.85 4.36 -16.34
N LYS A 37 8.84 3.69 -16.96
CA LYS A 37 7.41 4.09 -16.85
C LYS A 37 6.39 2.94 -16.82
N GLU A 38 5.17 3.24 -16.37
CA GLU A 38 4.04 2.33 -16.18
C GLU A 38 3.11 2.21 -17.39
N ASN A 39 2.79 0.97 -17.75
CA ASN A 39 1.94 0.58 -18.88
C ASN A 39 0.68 -0.12 -18.37
N SER A 40 -0.35 -0.17 -19.22
CA SER A 40 -1.65 -0.81 -18.93
C SER A 40 -1.92 -1.89 -19.98
N ILE A 41 -2.22 -3.14 -19.60
CA ILE A 41 -2.57 -4.21 -20.55
C ILE A 41 -4.10 -4.40 -20.71
N CYS A 42 -4.94 -4.03 -19.72
CA CYS A 42 -6.36 -4.41 -19.76
C CYS A 42 -7.32 -3.48 -19.03
N LEU A 43 -8.15 -2.70 -19.71
CA LEU A 43 -9.16 -1.90 -19.01
C LEU A 43 -10.44 -2.71 -18.76
N TYR A 44 -10.73 -3.00 -17.50
CA TYR A 44 -11.98 -3.67 -17.10
C TYR A 44 -12.87 -2.73 -16.25
N PRO A 45 -14.04 -2.31 -16.76
CA PRO A 45 -14.97 -1.42 -16.06
C PRO A 45 -16.03 -2.18 -15.23
N GLY A 46 -15.86 -3.49 -15.00
CA GLY A 46 -16.86 -4.30 -14.29
C GLY A 46 -16.55 -4.53 -12.81
N THR A 47 -17.26 -5.49 -12.22
CA THR A 47 -17.18 -5.77 -10.79
C THR A 47 -15.97 -6.65 -10.45
N GLU A 48 -15.29 -6.30 -9.37
CA GLU A 48 -14.10 -7.00 -8.89
C GLU A 48 -14.51 -8.24 -8.07
N ASN A 49 -14.94 -9.30 -8.77
CA ASN A 49 -15.25 -10.60 -8.22
C ASN A 49 -14.58 -11.71 -9.04
N HIS A 50 -14.44 -12.90 -8.46
CA HIS A 50 -13.66 -14.00 -9.06
C HIS A 50 -14.20 -14.44 -10.44
N GLU A 51 -15.50 -14.59 -10.60
CA GLU A 51 -16.13 -15.04 -11.86
C GLU A 51 -15.93 -14.01 -12.98
N SER A 52 -16.21 -12.75 -12.67
CA SER A 52 -16.04 -11.62 -13.59
C SER A 52 -14.59 -11.45 -14.03
N LEU A 53 -13.64 -11.56 -13.09
CA LEU A 53 -12.21 -11.49 -13.40
C LEU A 53 -11.72 -12.70 -14.21
N THR A 54 -12.28 -13.90 -13.98
CA THR A 54 -11.97 -15.09 -14.78
C THR A 54 -12.29 -14.85 -16.25
N ILE A 55 -13.47 -14.30 -16.53
CA ILE A 55 -13.92 -14.01 -17.89
C ILE A 55 -13.10 -12.86 -18.49
N ALA A 56 -12.96 -11.75 -17.76
CA ALA A 56 -12.30 -10.56 -18.24
C ALA A 56 -10.80 -10.76 -18.52
N HIS A 57 -10.13 -11.60 -17.73
CA HIS A 57 -8.68 -11.82 -17.86
C HIS A 57 -8.32 -13.11 -18.60
N LYS A 58 -9.30 -13.88 -19.11
CA LYS A 58 -9.04 -15.20 -19.72
C LYS A 58 -7.88 -15.18 -20.72
N GLN A 59 -7.93 -14.29 -21.71
CA GLN A 59 -6.90 -14.18 -22.74
C GLN A 59 -5.54 -13.82 -22.16
N ILE A 60 -5.49 -12.88 -21.22
CA ILE A 60 -4.24 -12.44 -20.58
C ILE A 60 -3.63 -13.57 -19.75
N ILE A 61 -4.46 -14.32 -19.02
CA ILE A 61 -4.02 -15.45 -18.22
C ILE A 61 -3.41 -16.53 -19.13
N GLU A 62 -4.05 -16.82 -20.27
CA GLU A 62 -3.54 -17.75 -21.26
C GLU A 62 -2.18 -17.29 -21.82
N GLU A 63 -2.07 -16.03 -22.24
CA GLU A 63 -0.82 -15.44 -22.75
C GLU A 63 0.31 -15.44 -21.70
N LEU A 64 0.01 -15.06 -20.46
CA LEU A 64 0.99 -15.09 -19.35
C LEU A 64 1.42 -16.52 -19.02
N THR A 65 0.50 -17.50 -19.11
CA THR A 65 0.82 -18.91 -18.89
C THR A 65 1.76 -19.44 -19.98
N ILE A 66 1.49 -19.10 -21.24
CA ILE A 66 2.37 -19.44 -22.37
C ILE A 66 3.75 -18.82 -22.15
N LEU A 67 3.81 -17.54 -21.78
CA LEU A 67 5.06 -16.83 -21.55
C LEU A 67 5.84 -17.39 -20.35
N HIS A 68 5.16 -17.78 -19.27
CA HIS A 68 5.78 -18.43 -18.11
C HIS A 68 6.41 -19.77 -18.49
N ASN A 69 5.69 -20.59 -19.25
CA ASN A 69 6.12 -21.96 -19.57
C ASN A 69 7.19 -21.98 -20.68
N ASN A 70 7.03 -21.12 -21.68
CA ASN A 70 7.80 -21.18 -22.92
C ASN A 70 8.78 -20.04 -23.08
N GLY A 71 8.79 -19.02 -22.20
CA GLY A 71 9.62 -17.84 -22.38
C GLY A 71 9.37 -17.13 -23.73
N PHE A 72 10.38 -16.43 -24.24
CA PHE A 72 10.35 -15.86 -25.58
C PHE A 72 11.75 -15.91 -26.20
N LYS A 73 11.85 -15.66 -27.52
CA LYS A 73 13.14 -15.48 -28.22
C LYS A 73 13.31 -14.03 -28.65
N ASP A 74 14.51 -13.50 -28.52
CA ASP A 74 14.82 -12.18 -29.05
C ASP A 74 15.19 -12.21 -30.54
N ASN A 75 15.52 -11.04 -31.11
CA ASN A 75 15.90 -10.89 -32.51
C ASN A 75 17.18 -11.65 -32.90
N ASN A 76 17.99 -12.05 -31.91
CA ASN A 76 19.20 -12.85 -32.09
C ASN A 76 18.94 -14.35 -31.86
N ASN A 77 17.68 -14.77 -31.77
CA ASN A 77 17.24 -16.13 -31.43
C ASN A 77 17.68 -16.62 -30.05
N ILE A 78 18.11 -15.73 -29.15
CA ILE A 78 18.43 -16.11 -27.77
C ILE A 78 17.12 -16.35 -27.03
N HIS A 79 17.03 -17.51 -26.37
CA HIS A 79 15.88 -17.89 -25.59
C HIS A 79 15.95 -17.31 -24.17
N TRP A 80 14.87 -16.67 -23.75
CA TRP A 80 14.75 -16.01 -22.46
C TRP A 80 13.60 -16.62 -21.67
N LYS A 81 13.93 -17.21 -20.52
CA LYS A 81 12.93 -17.63 -19.53
C LYS A 81 12.34 -16.42 -18.83
N VAL A 82 11.05 -16.47 -18.52
CA VAL A 82 10.34 -15.41 -17.80
C VAL A 82 9.93 -15.89 -16.42
N GLU A 83 10.34 -15.14 -15.39
CA GLU A 83 9.83 -15.29 -14.02
C GLU A 83 8.97 -14.08 -13.66
N PHE A 84 7.77 -14.35 -13.14
CA PHE A 84 6.83 -13.31 -12.76
C PHE A 84 6.83 -13.06 -11.26
N TRP A 85 7.05 -11.82 -10.89
CA TRP A 85 6.74 -11.30 -9.56
C TRP A 85 5.45 -10.49 -9.60
N PHE A 86 4.61 -10.63 -8.58
CA PHE A 86 3.31 -9.99 -8.47
C PHE A 86 3.22 -9.22 -7.15
N THR A 87 2.54 -8.08 -7.17
CA THR A 87 2.27 -7.27 -5.99
C THR A 87 0.95 -6.56 -6.19
N ALA A 88 0.04 -6.81 -5.26
CA ALA A 88 -1.29 -6.22 -5.29
C ALA A 88 -1.80 -5.88 -3.88
N ASP A 89 -2.89 -5.10 -3.79
CA ASP A 89 -3.60 -4.84 -2.56
C ASP A 89 -4.19 -6.17 -2.12
N TRP A 90 -4.43 -6.27 -0.82
CA TRP A 90 -4.84 -7.53 -0.24
C TRP A 90 -6.08 -8.12 -0.88
N LYS A 91 -7.07 -7.28 -1.20
CA LYS A 91 -8.35 -7.75 -1.72
C LYS A 91 -8.14 -8.35 -3.10
N TYR A 92 -7.43 -7.66 -3.99
CA TYR A 92 -7.13 -8.19 -5.32
C TYR A 92 -6.26 -9.45 -5.25
N MET A 93 -5.22 -9.46 -4.41
CA MET A 93 -4.37 -10.63 -4.21
C MET A 93 -5.16 -11.85 -3.71
N ALA A 94 -6.05 -11.66 -2.74
CA ALA A 94 -6.89 -12.73 -2.21
C ALA A 94 -7.79 -13.32 -3.31
N LEU A 95 -8.37 -12.47 -4.17
CA LEU A 95 -9.17 -12.90 -5.32
C LEU A 95 -8.34 -13.73 -6.32
N ILE A 96 -7.15 -13.23 -6.70
CA ILE A 96 -6.25 -13.94 -7.64
C ILE A 96 -5.79 -15.29 -7.07
N LEU A 97 -5.46 -15.36 -5.79
CA LEU A 97 -4.98 -16.58 -5.13
C LEU A 97 -6.11 -17.54 -4.74
N GLY A 98 -7.37 -17.09 -4.81
CA GLY A 98 -8.54 -17.86 -4.37
C GLY A 98 -8.62 -18.00 -2.85
N ILE A 99 -8.01 -17.08 -2.11
CA ILE A 99 -8.03 -17.01 -0.64
C ILE A 99 -9.23 -16.18 -0.21
N ASN A 100 -9.82 -16.52 0.94
CA ASN A 100 -10.88 -15.72 1.52
C ASN A 100 -10.38 -14.32 1.95
N GLY A 101 -11.29 -13.39 2.20
CA GLY A 101 -10.94 -12.02 2.56
C GLY A 101 -10.16 -11.90 3.87
N PRO A 102 -9.63 -10.69 4.17
CA PRO A 102 -8.79 -10.41 5.35
C PRO A 102 -9.53 -10.60 6.69
N THR A 103 -10.85 -10.75 6.67
CA THR A 103 -11.69 -10.99 7.86
C THR A 103 -11.88 -12.48 8.19
N SER A 104 -11.39 -13.37 7.33
CA SER A 104 -11.49 -14.82 7.52
C SER A 104 -10.61 -15.32 8.68
N ASN A 105 -10.91 -16.54 9.16
CA ASN A 105 -10.12 -17.16 10.22
C ASN A 105 -8.66 -17.41 9.79
N TYR A 106 -8.44 -17.79 8.54
CA TYR A 106 -7.12 -18.00 7.93
C TYR A 106 -6.90 -16.96 6.83
N PHE A 107 -6.72 -15.71 7.28
CA PHE A 107 -6.70 -14.53 6.42
C PHE A 107 -5.43 -14.38 5.59
N CYS A 108 -4.28 -14.84 6.11
CA CYS A 108 -2.96 -14.52 5.57
C CYS A 108 -2.75 -15.13 4.18
N LEU A 109 -2.18 -14.38 3.23
CA LEU A 109 -1.93 -14.89 1.89
C LEU A 109 -0.79 -15.93 1.84
N TRP A 110 0.13 -15.86 2.81
CA TRP A 110 1.40 -16.59 2.78
C TRP A 110 1.51 -17.75 3.77
N CYS A 111 0.70 -17.75 4.84
CA CYS A 111 0.76 -18.76 5.89
C CYS A 111 -0.63 -19.12 6.47
N GLU A 112 -0.67 -20.14 7.32
CA GLU A 112 -1.90 -20.64 7.96
C GLU A 112 -2.17 -20.01 9.34
N CYS A 113 -1.74 -18.76 9.55
CA CYS A 113 -2.00 -18.04 10.79
C CYS A 113 -3.51 -17.89 11.03
N HIS A 114 -3.98 -18.41 12.16
CA HIS A 114 -5.35 -18.16 12.59
C HIS A 114 -5.48 -16.72 13.10
N LYS A 115 -6.64 -16.08 12.89
CA LYS A 115 -6.88 -14.67 13.26
C LYS A 115 -6.64 -14.37 14.76
N ASN A 116 -6.71 -15.37 15.63
CA ASN A 116 -6.47 -15.23 17.07
C ASN A 116 -4.98 -15.34 17.45
N GLU A 117 -4.12 -15.77 16.53
CA GLU A 117 -2.68 -15.97 16.72
C GLU A 117 -1.84 -14.85 16.07
N ARG A 118 -2.48 -13.88 15.40
CA ARG A 118 -1.82 -12.77 14.69
C ARG A 118 -0.80 -12.00 15.51
N TRP A 119 -1.07 -11.86 16.81
CA TRP A 119 -0.26 -11.09 17.75
C TRP A 119 0.93 -11.88 18.30
N ASP A 120 0.95 -13.21 18.16
CA ASP A 120 1.94 -14.07 18.82
C ASP A 120 3.26 -14.10 18.04
N MET A 121 4.17 -13.21 18.43
CA MET A 121 5.51 -13.09 17.82
C MET A 121 6.47 -14.22 18.22
N ASN A 122 6.05 -15.19 19.04
CA ASN A 122 6.86 -16.38 19.35
C ASN A 122 6.63 -17.53 18.35
N LYS A 123 5.60 -17.40 17.49
CA LYS A 123 5.36 -18.34 16.40
C LYS A 123 6.36 -18.09 15.28
N ASN A 124 6.53 -19.09 14.41
CA ASN A 124 7.28 -18.94 13.18
C ASN A 124 6.35 -19.21 11.99
N TRP A 125 6.14 -18.20 11.15
CA TRP A 125 5.28 -18.29 9.96
C TRP A 125 6.14 -18.15 8.71
N LEU A 126 6.14 -19.20 7.88
CA LEU A 126 6.91 -19.26 6.63
C LEU A 126 6.02 -18.95 5.41
N ASN A 127 6.63 -18.50 4.31
CA ASN A 127 5.96 -18.21 3.02
C ASN A 127 5.70 -19.49 2.20
N VAL A 128 4.97 -20.46 2.76
CA VAL A 128 4.82 -21.79 2.14
C VAL A 128 3.48 -21.95 1.41
N LYS A 129 2.37 -21.84 2.14
CA LYS A 129 1.00 -21.89 1.63
C LYS A 129 -0.02 -21.57 2.72
N ASN A 130 -1.20 -21.10 2.28
CA ASN A 130 -2.41 -21.10 3.09
C ASN A 130 -3.44 -22.03 2.46
N THR A 131 -3.49 -23.30 2.90
CA THR A 131 -4.50 -24.24 2.39
C THR A 131 -5.83 -24.08 3.10
N LYS A 132 -5.80 -23.72 4.39
CA LYS A 132 -7.00 -23.56 5.23
C LYS A 132 -7.87 -22.34 4.88
N GLY A 133 -7.27 -21.29 4.31
CA GLY A 133 -7.96 -20.09 3.85
C GLY A 133 -8.39 -20.12 2.39
N LYS A 134 -8.01 -21.16 1.64
CA LYS A 134 -8.31 -21.29 0.22
C LYS A 134 -9.76 -21.71 0.02
N ILE A 135 -10.50 -20.94 -0.77
CA ILE A 135 -11.93 -21.17 -1.06
C ILE A 135 -12.19 -21.39 -2.55
N ARG A 136 -11.24 -21.03 -3.42
CA ARG A 136 -11.35 -21.16 -4.88
C ARG A 136 -10.00 -21.53 -5.50
N THR A 137 -10.03 -21.98 -6.75
CA THR A 137 -8.83 -22.11 -7.57
C THR A 137 -8.26 -20.73 -7.88
N SER A 138 -6.93 -20.65 -7.94
CA SER A 138 -6.26 -19.41 -8.32
C SER A 138 -6.56 -19.08 -9.78
N LEU A 139 -6.73 -17.79 -10.06
CA LEU A 139 -6.86 -17.27 -11.43
C LEU A 139 -5.52 -17.34 -12.18
N LEU A 140 -4.40 -17.42 -11.47
CA LEU A 140 -3.05 -17.53 -12.04
C LEU A 140 -2.40 -18.82 -11.53
N PRO A 141 -2.70 -19.98 -12.13
CA PRO A 141 -2.25 -21.28 -11.62
C PRO A 141 -0.72 -21.45 -11.64
N PHE A 142 -0.02 -20.72 -12.50
CA PHE A 142 1.45 -20.69 -12.54
C PHE A 142 2.06 -19.84 -11.41
N LEU A 143 1.28 -18.96 -10.77
CA LEU A 143 1.79 -18.05 -9.76
C LEU A 143 1.89 -18.75 -8.40
N THR A 144 3.12 -18.89 -7.92
CA THR A 144 3.38 -19.37 -6.56
C THR A 144 3.45 -18.18 -5.59
N ILE A 145 2.94 -18.35 -4.37
CA ILE A 145 2.88 -17.26 -3.37
C ILE A 145 4.25 -16.67 -3.00
N LYS A 146 5.34 -17.41 -3.20
CA LYS A 146 6.72 -16.91 -3.01
C LYS A 146 7.07 -15.75 -3.95
N TYR A 147 6.33 -15.58 -5.04
CA TYR A 147 6.47 -14.46 -5.98
C TYR A 147 5.41 -13.37 -5.77
N CYS A 148 4.55 -13.53 -4.76
CA CYS A 148 3.51 -12.57 -4.41
C CYS A 148 4.02 -11.64 -3.32
N VAL A 149 4.68 -10.55 -3.71
CA VAL A 149 5.29 -9.59 -2.79
C VAL A 149 4.21 -8.74 -2.10
N PRO A 150 4.28 -8.55 -0.77
CA PRO A 150 3.39 -7.63 -0.06
C PRO A 150 3.50 -6.21 -0.59
N ASP A 151 2.35 -5.54 -0.77
CA ASP A 151 2.35 -4.16 -1.18
C ASP A 151 2.70 -3.21 -0.03
N GLU A 152 3.82 -2.52 -0.19
CA GLU A 152 4.37 -1.53 0.74
C GLU A 152 3.42 -0.37 1.02
N LEU A 153 2.70 0.12 0.01
CA LEU A 153 1.81 1.26 0.18
C LEU A 153 0.64 0.89 1.09
N HIS A 154 -0.09 -0.17 0.76
CA HIS A 154 -1.25 -0.59 1.54
C HIS A 154 -0.86 -1.11 2.93
N LEU A 155 0.34 -1.70 3.11
CA LEU A 155 0.90 -1.99 4.44
C LEU A 155 0.95 -0.73 5.29
N MET A 156 1.55 0.35 4.78
CA MET A 156 1.64 1.61 5.50
C MET A 156 0.26 2.22 5.76
N LEU A 157 -0.58 2.35 4.73
CA LEU A 157 -1.89 2.99 4.87
C LEU A 157 -2.73 2.32 5.96
N ARG A 158 -2.78 0.98 5.96
CA ARG A 158 -3.63 0.18 6.85
C ARG A 158 -3.09 0.08 8.27
N ILE A 159 -1.77 0.06 8.45
CA ILE A 159 -1.19 0.12 9.79
C ILE A 159 -1.43 1.52 10.39
N VAL A 160 -1.22 2.58 9.63
CA VAL A 160 -1.48 3.95 10.11
C VAL A 160 -2.97 4.19 10.38
N ASP A 161 -3.88 3.61 9.60
CA ASP A 161 -5.32 3.61 9.92
C ASP A 161 -5.60 3.07 11.33
N VAL A 162 -5.02 1.91 11.67
CA VAL A 162 -5.19 1.30 13.00
C VAL A 162 -4.60 2.16 14.10
N LEU A 163 -3.40 2.72 13.89
CA LEU A 163 -2.76 3.60 14.86
C LEU A 163 -3.60 4.86 15.12
N LEU A 164 -4.11 5.50 14.06
CA LEU A 164 -4.97 6.69 14.17
C LEU A 164 -6.30 6.36 14.87
N GLU A 165 -6.95 5.27 14.49
CA GLU A 165 -8.22 4.83 15.10
C GLU A 165 -8.06 4.65 16.61
N LEU A 166 -7.03 3.91 17.04
CA LEU A 166 -6.81 3.65 18.47
C LEU A 166 -6.45 4.91 19.25
N PHE A 167 -5.63 5.79 18.66
CA PHE A 167 -5.26 7.07 19.27
C PHE A 167 -6.47 8.00 19.42
N PHE A 168 -7.28 8.16 18.36
CA PHE A 168 -8.47 9.01 18.42
C PHE A 168 -9.56 8.43 19.31
N MET A 169 -9.77 7.11 19.32
CA MET A 169 -10.70 6.46 20.25
C MET A 169 -10.33 6.70 21.71
N GLU A 170 -9.04 6.80 22.03
CA GLU A 170 -8.58 7.15 23.37
C GLU A 170 -8.88 8.62 23.72
N LEU A 171 -8.58 9.54 22.81
CA LEU A 171 -8.85 10.97 22.99
C LEU A 171 -10.34 11.30 23.03
N MET A 172 -11.16 10.54 22.31
CA MET A 172 -12.61 10.69 22.22
C MET A 172 -13.37 9.86 23.25
N ARG A 173 -12.69 9.29 24.27
CA ARG A 173 -13.35 8.52 25.33
C ARG A 173 -14.46 9.31 26.02
N ASP A 174 -14.29 10.63 26.17
CA ASP A 174 -15.35 11.58 26.51
C ASP A 174 -15.60 12.52 25.33
N PRO A 175 -16.60 12.24 24.47
CA PRO A 175 -16.90 13.06 23.30
C PRO A 175 -17.30 14.50 23.63
N LEU A 176 -17.85 14.74 24.83
CA LEU A 176 -18.23 16.09 25.26
C LEU A 176 -17.00 16.89 25.67
N ALA A 177 -16.03 16.28 26.36
CA ALA A 177 -14.78 16.93 26.70
C ALA A 177 -13.87 17.15 25.48
N PHE A 178 -13.96 16.30 24.46
CA PHE A 178 -13.13 16.37 23.25
C PHE A 178 -13.32 17.69 22.47
N ASP A 179 -14.55 18.17 22.35
CA ASP A 179 -14.90 19.39 21.60
C ASP A 179 -15.23 20.60 22.50
N LYS A 180 -15.25 20.43 23.82
CA LYS A 180 -15.47 21.53 24.76
C LYS A 180 -14.16 22.26 25.05
N ILE A 181 -14.19 23.58 24.95
CA ILE A 181 -13.10 24.44 25.42
C ILE A 181 -13.11 24.40 26.96
N GLN A 182 -11.99 23.98 27.55
CA GLN A 182 -11.86 23.91 29.01
C GLN A 182 -11.60 25.31 29.60
N LEU A 183 -11.86 25.46 30.91
CA LEU A 183 -11.59 26.71 31.63
C LEU A 183 -10.09 27.05 31.47
N HIS A 184 -9.79 28.28 31.05
CA HIS A 184 -8.43 28.77 30.75
C HIS A 184 -7.77 28.27 29.45
N GLU A 185 -8.51 27.60 28.57
CA GLU A 185 -8.03 27.24 27.23
C GLU A 185 -8.70 28.09 26.14
N THR A 186 -8.00 28.29 25.02
CA THR A 186 -8.53 29.00 23.84
C THR A 186 -9.06 28.08 22.76
N MET A 187 -8.75 26.78 22.84
CA MET A 187 -9.04 25.78 21.82
C MET A 187 -9.43 24.47 22.48
N SER A 188 -10.42 23.76 21.92
CA SER A 188 -10.75 22.40 22.35
C SER A 188 -9.65 21.41 21.97
N THR A 189 -9.70 20.19 22.51
CA THR A 189 -8.74 19.12 22.12
C THR A 189 -8.81 18.84 20.63
N ARG A 190 -10.02 18.80 20.05
CA ARG A 190 -10.26 18.69 18.61
C ARG A 190 -9.48 19.77 17.84
N GLU A 191 -9.66 21.03 18.23
CA GLU A 191 -9.06 22.18 17.53
C GLU A 191 -7.54 22.18 17.64
N LYS A 192 -7.00 21.84 18.81
CA LYS A 192 -5.55 21.69 19.00
C LYS A 192 -4.96 20.63 18.07
N ILE A 193 -5.64 19.50 17.89
CA ILE A 193 -5.20 18.45 16.94
C ILE A 193 -5.26 18.98 15.51
N GLU A 194 -6.37 19.58 15.07
CA GLU A 194 -6.49 20.14 13.73
C GLU A 194 -5.41 21.20 13.45
N PHE A 195 -5.11 22.05 14.43
CA PHE A 195 -4.04 23.04 14.34
C PHE A 195 -2.66 22.39 14.24
N LYS A 196 -2.36 21.39 15.08
CA LYS A 196 -1.09 20.64 14.98
C LYS A 196 -0.94 19.89 13.67
N MET A 197 -2.02 19.34 13.12
CA MET A 197 -2.05 18.73 11.79
C MET A 197 -1.70 19.76 10.69
N TYR A 198 -2.27 20.96 10.79
CA TYR A 198 -1.95 22.04 9.88
C TYR A 198 -0.47 22.44 9.95
N GLU A 199 0.09 22.60 11.16
CA GLU A 199 1.51 22.97 11.36
C GLU A 199 2.49 21.96 10.73
N ILE A 200 2.18 20.66 10.77
CA ILE A 200 3.01 19.64 10.11
C ILE A 200 2.74 19.49 8.61
N GLY A 201 1.92 20.38 8.03
CA GLY A 201 1.60 20.43 6.61
C GLY A 201 0.53 19.44 6.16
N VAL A 202 -0.38 19.03 7.04
CA VAL A 202 -1.61 18.29 6.72
C VAL A 202 -2.80 19.25 6.82
N THR A 203 -2.94 20.09 5.78
CA THR A 203 -3.81 21.28 5.81
C THR A 203 -5.30 21.00 5.69
N SER A 204 -5.68 19.86 5.12
CA SER A 204 -7.07 19.48 4.89
C SER A 204 -7.69 18.64 6.01
N PHE A 205 -6.96 18.38 7.09
CA PHE A 205 -7.47 17.51 8.15
C PHE A 205 -8.55 18.20 8.97
N LYS A 206 -9.72 17.56 9.07
CA LYS A 206 -10.85 17.99 9.88
C LYS A 206 -11.56 16.81 10.51
N PHE A 207 -12.01 16.99 11.74
CA PHE A 207 -12.97 16.08 12.35
C PHE A 207 -14.38 16.37 11.83
N ILE A 208 -15.16 15.31 11.69
CA ILE A 208 -16.54 15.33 11.23
C ILE A 208 -17.41 14.98 12.44
N PRO A 209 -18.29 15.89 12.89
CA PRO A 209 -19.17 15.61 14.02
C PRO A 209 -20.16 14.49 13.67
N PRO A 210 -20.61 13.71 14.66
CA PRO A 210 -21.63 12.71 14.41
C PRO A 210 -22.97 13.35 14.02
N GLU A 211 -23.73 12.68 13.15
CA GLU A 211 -25.05 13.13 12.69
C GLU A 211 -26.07 13.29 13.83
N LYS A 212 -25.93 12.50 14.91
CA LYS A 212 -26.77 12.59 16.11
C LYS A 212 -25.88 12.75 17.34
N LYS A 213 -26.13 13.77 18.16
CA LYS A 213 -25.42 14.00 19.44
C LYS A 213 -25.95 13.08 20.55
N THR A 214 -25.67 11.78 20.46
CA THR A 214 -25.95 10.81 21.52
C THR A 214 -24.69 10.50 22.33
N LYS A 215 -24.83 9.91 23.52
CA LYS A 215 -23.68 9.47 24.34
C LYS A 215 -22.77 8.44 23.65
N CYS A 216 -23.26 7.76 22.61
CA CYS A 216 -22.51 6.76 21.84
C CYS A 216 -22.06 7.28 20.47
N ALA A 217 -22.29 8.56 20.19
CA ALA A 217 -22.01 9.16 18.90
C ALA A 217 -20.51 9.35 18.69
N LYS A 218 -19.98 8.76 17.61
CA LYS A 218 -18.56 8.81 17.30
C LYS A 218 -18.27 9.91 16.30
N TRP A 219 -17.30 10.75 16.64
CA TRP A 219 -16.68 11.63 15.66
C TRP A 219 -16.02 10.78 14.58
N ASN A 220 -16.06 11.28 13.35
CA ASN A 220 -15.28 10.75 12.25
C ASN A 220 -14.23 11.78 11.84
N TRP A 221 -13.41 11.50 10.84
CA TRP A 221 -12.46 12.46 10.27
C TRP A 221 -12.37 12.29 8.77
N CYS A 222 -11.92 13.33 8.09
CA CYS A 222 -11.72 13.27 6.64
C CYS A 222 -10.68 12.21 6.25
N THR A 223 -10.85 11.60 5.08
CA THR A 223 -9.90 10.63 4.53
C THR A 223 -8.51 11.25 4.39
N LEU A 224 -7.48 10.53 4.86
CA LEU A 224 -6.09 10.95 4.78
C LEU A 224 -5.37 10.20 3.64
N MET A 225 -4.70 10.95 2.78
CA MET A 225 -3.85 10.40 1.73
C MET A 225 -2.50 9.91 2.30
N GLY A 226 -1.82 9.03 1.56
CA GLY A 226 -0.53 8.45 1.96
C GLY A 226 0.52 9.47 2.43
N PRO A 227 0.79 10.56 1.69
CA PRO A 227 1.75 11.57 2.13
C PRO A 227 1.38 12.24 3.47
N SER A 228 0.08 12.48 3.71
CA SER A 228 -0.40 13.05 4.97
C SER A 228 -0.20 12.08 6.13
N LYS A 229 -0.51 10.79 5.92
CA LYS A 229 -0.29 9.73 6.91
C LYS A 229 1.18 9.61 7.31
N LEU A 230 2.10 9.72 6.35
CA LEU A 230 3.54 9.71 6.62
C LEU A 230 3.99 10.89 7.47
N LYS A 231 3.56 12.11 7.12
CA LYS A 231 3.84 13.31 7.92
C LYS A 231 3.34 13.16 9.35
N ILE A 232 2.17 12.55 9.53
CA ILE A 232 1.56 12.34 10.84
C ILE A 232 2.42 11.39 11.70
N ILE A 233 2.76 10.20 11.20
CA ILE A 233 3.58 9.25 11.97
C ILE A 233 5.02 9.72 12.19
N GLU A 234 5.51 10.62 11.35
CA GLU A 234 6.85 11.22 11.47
C GLU A 234 6.88 12.38 12.48
N LYS A 235 5.88 13.28 12.46
CA LYS A 235 6.01 14.62 13.06
C LYS A 235 4.94 14.98 14.08
N PHE A 236 3.77 14.32 14.08
CA PHE A 236 2.68 14.73 14.96
C PHE A 236 3.05 14.50 16.44
N PRO A 237 2.94 15.49 17.34
CA PRO A 237 3.43 15.38 18.71
C PRO A 237 2.43 14.63 19.61
N LEU A 238 2.47 13.29 19.62
CA LEU A 238 1.48 12.48 20.32
C LEU A 238 1.51 12.68 21.84
N SER A 239 2.71 12.85 22.41
CA SER A 239 2.88 12.99 23.86
C SER A 239 2.31 14.28 24.43
N THR A 240 1.94 15.26 23.60
CA THR A 240 1.29 16.50 24.07
C THR A 240 -0.21 16.33 24.30
N PHE A 241 -0.82 15.25 23.79
CA PHE A 241 -2.27 15.00 23.90
C PHE A 241 -2.62 13.89 24.88
N ILE A 242 -1.68 12.98 25.16
CA ILE A 242 -1.83 11.92 26.16
C ILE A 242 -0.76 12.11 27.23
N ASN A 243 -1.19 12.34 28.47
CA ASN A 243 -0.29 12.67 29.57
C ASN A 243 0.56 11.47 30.02
N GLY A 244 1.75 11.76 30.56
CA GLY A 244 2.61 10.78 31.22
C GLY A 244 3.35 9.84 30.27
N GLN A 245 3.77 8.68 30.81
CA GLN A 245 4.56 7.71 30.07
C GLN A 245 3.80 7.11 28.88
N ARG A 246 2.47 6.99 29.00
CA ARG A 246 1.62 6.45 27.93
C ARG A 246 1.73 7.24 26.63
N GLY A 247 1.68 8.58 26.70
CA GLY A 247 1.85 9.42 25.51
C GLY A 247 3.23 9.28 24.87
N LYS A 248 4.28 9.18 25.70
CA LYS A 248 5.66 8.95 25.22
C LYS A 248 5.82 7.59 24.53
N ASP A 249 5.20 6.54 25.08
CA ASP A 249 5.24 5.20 24.52
C ASP A 249 4.50 5.12 23.19
N ILE A 250 3.32 5.75 23.09
CA ILE A 250 2.56 5.85 21.84
C ILE A 250 3.35 6.64 20.79
N GLU A 251 3.96 7.76 21.17
CA GLU A 251 4.81 8.53 20.27
C GLU A 251 5.98 7.69 19.75
N LYS A 252 6.71 7.03 20.65
CA LYS A 252 7.81 6.14 20.30
C LYS A 252 7.35 5.05 19.33
N LEU A 253 6.21 4.41 19.59
CA LEU A 253 5.65 3.37 18.73
C LEU A 253 5.42 3.87 17.29
N TRP A 254 4.94 5.11 17.13
CA TRP A 254 4.72 5.71 15.81
C TRP A 254 6.03 6.03 15.10
N ARG A 255 7.03 6.57 15.83
CA ARG A 255 8.37 6.84 15.27
C ARG A 255 9.10 5.56 14.87
N ASP A 256 9.02 4.52 15.69
CA ASP A 256 9.61 3.22 15.39
C ASP A 256 8.98 2.62 14.11
N PHE A 257 7.66 2.70 13.96
CA PHE A 257 6.99 2.28 12.74
C PHE A 257 7.46 3.07 11.51
N TYR A 258 7.55 4.40 11.63
CA TYR A 258 8.05 5.25 10.56
C TYR A 258 9.47 4.85 10.13
N ASN A 259 10.38 4.61 11.08
CA ASN A 259 11.76 4.20 10.81
C ASN A 259 11.83 2.83 10.11
N LEU A 260 11.02 1.86 10.56
CA LEU A 260 10.91 0.55 9.91
C LEU A 260 10.37 0.69 8.49
N TYR A 261 9.35 1.52 8.28
CA TYR A 261 8.81 1.79 6.95
C TYR A 261 9.85 2.47 6.03
N CYS A 262 10.63 3.41 6.55
CA CYS A 262 11.76 4.01 5.81
C CYS A 262 12.78 2.95 5.39
N THR A 263 13.05 1.96 6.25
CA THR A 263 13.95 0.83 5.94
C THR A 263 13.42 0.00 4.77
N ILE A 264 12.11 -0.26 4.71
CA ILE A 264 11.47 -0.95 3.57
C ILE A 264 11.73 -0.21 2.24
N LYS A 265 11.81 1.13 2.29
CA LYS A 265 12.01 1.99 1.12
C LYS A 265 13.47 2.20 0.75
N SER A 266 14.40 1.67 1.52
CA SER A 266 15.81 1.76 1.21
C SER A 266 16.18 0.84 0.05
N VAL A 267 17.11 1.32 -0.76
CA VAL A 267 17.86 0.49 -1.70
C VAL A 267 19.25 0.24 -1.09
N ASN A 268 19.89 -0.87 -1.42
CA ASN A 268 21.19 -1.29 -0.87
C ASN A 268 21.16 -1.78 0.59
N LEU A 269 20.14 -2.54 0.96
CA LEU A 269 20.11 -3.24 2.26
C LEU A 269 21.09 -4.42 2.26
N THR A 270 21.86 -4.58 3.34
CA THR A 270 22.70 -5.75 3.60
C THR A 270 21.90 -6.86 4.30
N THR A 271 22.43 -8.09 4.32
CA THR A 271 21.78 -9.20 5.03
C THR A 271 21.62 -8.90 6.53
N GLU A 272 22.58 -8.22 7.15
CA GLU A 272 22.53 -7.80 8.56
C GLU A 272 21.42 -6.77 8.77
N SER A 273 21.28 -5.79 7.87
CA SER A 273 20.21 -4.80 7.96
C SER A 273 18.82 -5.42 7.83
N ILE A 274 18.67 -6.47 7.01
CA ILE A 274 17.42 -7.23 6.88
C ILE A 274 17.15 -8.06 8.13
N ALA A 275 18.17 -8.67 8.73
CA ALA A 275 18.03 -9.39 10.00
C ALA A 275 17.63 -8.45 11.13
N GLN A 276 18.23 -7.26 11.20
CA GLN A 276 17.88 -6.22 12.16
C GLN A 276 16.45 -5.73 11.96
N PHE A 277 16.04 -5.45 10.71
CA PHE A 277 14.66 -5.12 10.39
C PHE A 277 13.69 -6.21 10.87
N SER A 278 14.01 -7.48 10.64
CA SER A 278 13.19 -8.60 11.12
C SER A 278 13.00 -8.57 12.63
N TYR A 279 14.09 -8.40 13.38
CA TYR A 279 14.07 -8.33 14.83
C TYR A 279 13.24 -7.13 15.34
N ASP A 280 13.48 -5.94 14.78
CA ASP A 280 12.82 -4.72 15.20
C ASP A 280 11.32 -4.72 14.84
N ALA A 281 10.93 -5.30 13.70
CA ALA A 281 9.53 -5.44 13.32
C ALA A 281 8.76 -6.38 14.26
N HIS A 282 9.37 -7.49 14.70
CA HIS A 282 8.76 -8.38 15.71
C HIS A 282 8.60 -7.66 17.05
N ARG A 283 9.64 -6.97 17.51
CA ARG A 283 9.58 -6.17 18.74
C ARG A 283 8.54 -5.07 18.68
N TRP A 284 8.41 -4.41 17.54
CA TRP A 284 7.41 -3.37 17.35
C TRP A 284 5.98 -3.90 17.53
N VAL A 285 5.66 -5.09 16.99
CA VAL A 285 4.34 -5.72 17.22
C VAL A 285 4.17 -6.18 18.69
N GLN A 286 5.24 -6.66 19.33
CA GLN A 286 5.21 -7.01 20.77
C GLN A 286 4.95 -5.78 21.65
N GLU A 287 5.59 -4.64 21.36
CA GLU A 287 5.36 -3.38 22.08
C GLU A 287 3.97 -2.82 21.79
N PHE A 288 3.50 -2.88 20.54
CA PHE A 288 2.13 -2.51 20.17
C PHE A 288 1.11 -3.26 21.05
N ALA A 289 1.26 -4.59 21.16
CA ALA A 289 0.37 -5.45 21.93
C ALA A 289 0.85 -5.69 23.38
N ARG A 290 1.64 -4.77 23.93
CA ARG A 290 2.23 -4.91 25.27
C ARG A 290 1.12 -5.06 26.32
N PRO A 291 1.12 -6.15 27.11
CA PRO A 291 0.06 -6.40 28.07
C PRO A 291 0.21 -5.53 29.32
N LEU A 292 -0.92 -5.19 29.93
CA LEU A 292 -0.98 -4.66 31.28
C LEU A 292 -0.57 -5.76 32.27
N LYS A 293 0.44 -5.51 33.10
CA LYS A 293 0.84 -6.43 34.18
C LYS A 293 0.51 -5.81 35.53
N LYS A 294 -0.20 -6.57 36.35
CA LYS A 294 -0.55 -6.19 37.72
C LYS A 294 0.00 -7.22 38.71
N MET A 295 0.38 -6.77 39.89
CA MET A 295 0.61 -7.63 41.04
C MET A 295 -0.73 -8.22 41.52
N THR A 296 -0.67 -9.24 42.38
CA THR A 296 -1.85 -9.84 43.03
C THR A 296 -2.65 -8.83 43.86
N ASN A 297 -2.00 -7.81 44.41
CA ASN A 297 -2.64 -6.71 45.13
C ASN A 297 -3.27 -5.63 44.22
N GLY A 298 -3.23 -5.80 42.88
CA GLY A 298 -3.79 -4.87 41.91
C GLY A 298 -2.86 -3.74 41.44
N GLN A 299 -1.66 -3.60 42.03
CA GLN A 299 -0.69 -2.59 41.63
C GLN A 299 -0.19 -2.83 40.20
N ILE A 300 -0.20 -1.78 39.37
CA ILE A 300 0.29 -1.85 37.98
C ILE A 300 1.82 -1.81 37.98
N ILE A 301 2.44 -2.86 37.44
CA ILE A 301 3.90 -2.99 37.26
C ILE A 301 4.29 -2.52 35.86
N GLN A 302 3.42 -2.74 34.89
CA GLN A 302 3.65 -2.39 33.50
C GLN A 302 2.32 -1.99 32.86
N GLU A 303 2.25 -0.75 32.36
CA GLU A 303 1.11 -0.29 31.58
C GLU A 303 1.02 -1.04 30.24
N GLY A 304 -0.20 -1.43 29.88
CA GLY A 304 -0.48 -1.98 28.55
C GLY A 304 -0.57 -0.88 27.50
N LEU A 305 -0.27 -1.20 26.24
CA LEU A 305 -0.34 -0.22 25.15
C LEU A 305 -1.66 -0.35 24.36
N TYR A 306 -1.76 -1.34 23.48
CA TYR A 306 -2.98 -1.73 22.76
C TYR A 306 -3.29 -3.22 22.93
N GLN A 307 -4.48 -3.66 22.52
CA GLN A 307 -4.91 -5.04 22.73
C GLN A 307 -4.33 -5.96 21.65
N ARG A 308 -4.16 -7.23 22.01
CA ARG A 308 -3.77 -8.29 21.07
C ARG A 308 -4.74 -8.44 19.89
N THR A 309 -6.03 -8.15 20.12
CA THR A 309 -7.08 -8.17 19.09
C THR A 309 -6.96 -7.02 18.10
N ASP A 310 -6.24 -5.95 18.45
CA ASP A 310 -6.02 -4.79 17.59
C ASP A 310 -4.88 -5.04 16.57
N VAL A 311 -4.12 -6.12 16.73
CA VAL A 311 -3.08 -6.53 15.76
C VAL A 311 -3.74 -6.92 14.44
N SER A 312 -3.54 -6.08 13.43
CA SER A 312 -4.17 -6.22 12.12
C SER A 312 -3.49 -7.29 11.26
N PRO A 313 -4.16 -7.79 10.21
CA PRO A 313 -3.53 -8.64 9.19
C PRO A 313 -2.23 -8.05 8.61
N TYR A 314 -2.20 -6.72 8.41
CA TYR A 314 -1.05 -6.03 7.85
C TYR A 314 0.12 -5.97 8.84
N MET A 315 -0.13 -5.85 10.15
CA MET A 315 0.93 -5.92 11.17
C MET A 315 1.56 -7.31 11.24
N HIS A 316 0.74 -8.37 11.13
CA HIS A 316 1.24 -9.75 11.02
C HIS A 316 2.16 -9.92 9.80
N VAL A 317 1.73 -9.45 8.63
CA VAL A 317 2.52 -9.53 7.39
C VAL A 317 3.79 -8.69 7.47
N PHE A 318 3.70 -7.52 8.09
CA PHE A 318 4.83 -6.64 8.31
C PHE A 318 5.92 -7.29 9.16
N ALA A 319 5.56 -7.98 10.25
CA ALA A 319 6.54 -8.64 11.13
C ALA A 319 7.08 -9.95 10.53
N PHE A 320 6.22 -10.82 9.99
CA PHE A 320 6.64 -12.15 9.57
C PHE A 320 7.06 -12.26 8.12
N HIS A 321 6.32 -11.63 7.21
CA HIS A 321 6.42 -11.90 5.78
C HIS A 321 7.31 -10.89 5.06
N VAL A 322 7.25 -9.61 5.41
CA VAL A 322 8.11 -8.58 4.80
C VAL A 322 9.60 -8.92 4.92
N PRO A 323 10.16 -9.32 6.08
CA PRO A 323 11.58 -9.69 6.16
C PRO A 323 11.94 -10.92 5.32
N LEU A 324 11.02 -11.88 5.18
CA LEU A 324 11.23 -13.05 4.31
C LEU A 324 11.32 -12.63 2.84
N PHE A 325 10.43 -11.74 2.39
CA PHE A 325 10.49 -11.19 1.04
C PHE A 325 11.74 -10.33 0.82
N MET A 326 12.15 -9.53 1.80
CA MET A 326 13.38 -8.75 1.70
C MET A 326 14.59 -9.65 1.49
N ARG A 327 14.69 -10.79 2.19
CA ARG A 327 15.77 -11.77 2.00
C ARG A 327 15.73 -12.42 0.62
N GLU A 328 14.57 -12.89 0.18
CA GLU A 328 14.42 -13.55 -1.12
C GLU A 328 14.74 -12.57 -2.27
N LEU A 329 14.24 -11.35 -2.20
CA LEU A 329 14.50 -10.31 -3.20
C LEU A 329 15.97 -9.92 -3.22
N HIS A 330 16.61 -9.79 -2.05
CA HIS A 330 18.02 -9.46 -1.96
C HIS A 330 18.90 -10.50 -2.66
N GLN A 331 18.59 -11.79 -2.55
CA GLN A 331 19.31 -12.86 -3.27
C GLN A 331 19.21 -12.75 -4.80
N GLN A 332 18.18 -12.05 -5.29
CA GLN A 332 17.95 -11.81 -6.72
C GLN A 332 18.41 -10.41 -7.17
N ASN A 333 19.14 -9.66 -6.32
CA ASN A 333 19.49 -8.25 -6.53
C ASN A 333 18.27 -7.34 -6.75
N LEU A 334 17.16 -7.64 -6.06
CA LEU A 334 15.92 -6.87 -6.09
C LEU A 334 15.63 -6.24 -4.73
N TYR A 335 14.76 -5.22 -4.72
CA TYR A 335 14.38 -4.50 -3.50
C TYR A 335 12.85 -4.40 -3.35
N LEU A 336 12.35 -4.48 -2.12
CA LEU A 336 10.90 -4.44 -1.84
C LEU A 336 10.24 -3.16 -2.39
N LYS A 337 10.92 -2.02 -2.32
CA LYS A 337 10.45 -0.74 -2.89
C LYS A 337 10.07 -0.83 -4.37
N TRP A 338 10.68 -1.73 -5.14
CA TRP A 338 10.33 -1.92 -6.54
C TRP A 338 8.98 -2.59 -6.75
N PHE A 339 8.32 -3.05 -5.68
CA PHE A 339 7.01 -3.71 -5.67
C PHE A 339 5.90 -2.86 -5.03
N THR A 340 6.10 -1.55 -4.83
CA THR A 340 5.04 -0.64 -4.32
C THR A 340 3.96 -0.35 -5.36
N THR A 341 2.70 -0.23 -4.95
CA THR A 341 1.60 0.06 -5.88
C THR A 341 1.22 1.54 -5.99
N SER A 342 1.99 2.41 -5.33
CA SER A 342 1.77 3.87 -5.28
C SER A 342 1.56 4.54 -6.63
N SER A 343 2.27 4.06 -7.63
CA SER A 343 2.31 4.65 -8.95
C SER A 343 1.11 4.21 -9.81
N VAL A 344 0.59 2.99 -9.59
CA VAL A 344 -0.71 2.55 -10.11
C VAL A 344 -1.84 3.39 -9.52
N GLU A 345 -1.83 3.62 -8.21
CA GLU A 345 -2.84 4.48 -7.56
C GLU A 345 -2.81 5.91 -8.11
N LYS A 346 -1.61 6.45 -8.35
CA LYS A 346 -1.46 7.75 -8.99
C LYS A 346 -2.05 7.76 -10.41
N LYS A 347 -1.77 6.73 -11.21
CA LYS A 347 -2.30 6.61 -12.57
C LYS A 347 -3.82 6.52 -12.59
N ASN A 348 -4.40 5.69 -11.70
CA ASN A 348 -5.84 5.58 -11.54
C ASN A 348 -6.46 6.91 -11.12
N HIS A 349 -5.83 7.65 -10.19
CA HIS A 349 -6.28 8.98 -9.81
C HIS A 349 -6.25 9.96 -11.00
N GLU A 350 -5.18 9.95 -11.81
CA GLU A 350 -5.07 10.78 -13.02
C GLU A 350 -6.16 10.42 -14.03
N HIS A 351 -6.43 9.14 -14.27
CA HIS A 351 -7.52 8.71 -15.15
C HIS A 351 -8.88 9.18 -14.65
N VAL A 352 -9.18 9.00 -13.36
CA VAL A 352 -10.42 9.50 -12.75
C VAL A 352 -10.53 11.01 -12.92
N ARG A 353 -9.46 11.76 -12.61
CA ARG A 353 -9.45 13.22 -12.73
C ARG A 353 -9.67 13.71 -14.16
N LEU A 354 -9.01 13.09 -15.14
CA LEU A 354 -9.04 13.53 -16.54
C LEU A 354 -10.34 13.15 -17.26
N PHE A 355 -10.82 11.92 -17.05
CA PHE A 355 -11.91 11.34 -17.86
C PHE A 355 -13.25 11.28 -17.13
N PHE A 356 -13.25 11.40 -15.80
CA PHE A 356 -14.48 11.35 -14.99
C PHE A 356 -14.70 12.63 -14.15
N GLY A 357 -13.63 13.35 -13.79
CA GLY A 357 -13.67 14.60 -13.02
C GLY A 357 -14.00 15.85 -13.84
N ARG A 358 -13.96 15.77 -15.18
CA ARG A 358 -14.49 16.80 -16.09
C ARG A 358 -15.94 16.49 -16.42
N THR A 359 -16.86 16.78 -15.50
CA THR A 359 -18.24 17.06 -15.91
C THR A 359 -18.19 18.32 -16.79
N THR A 360 -18.58 18.17 -18.05
CA THR A 360 -18.85 19.25 -19.00
C THR A 360 -19.66 20.34 -18.31
N MET A 361 -19.12 21.57 -18.20
CA MET A 361 -19.84 22.71 -17.61
C MET A 361 -21.10 23.10 -18.39
N ASP A 362 -21.36 22.50 -19.56
CA ASP A 362 -22.45 22.92 -20.44
C ASP A 362 -23.44 21.82 -20.82
N GLY A 363 -23.74 20.85 -19.94
CA GLY A 363 -24.92 19.98 -20.09
C GLY A 363 -25.11 19.27 -21.45
N GLY A 364 -24.06 19.15 -22.25
CA GLY A 364 -24.12 18.66 -23.61
C GLY A 364 -24.20 17.14 -23.61
N ILE A 365 -25.40 16.61 -23.80
CA ILE A 365 -25.61 15.25 -24.27
C ILE A 365 -25.16 15.22 -25.73
N GLU A 366 -23.85 15.16 -25.97
CA GLU A 366 -23.35 14.76 -27.28
C GLU A 366 -23.77 13.30 -27.52
N LYS A 367 -24.66 13.09 -28.49
CA LYS A 367 -25.19 11.78 -28.90
C LYS A 367 -24.10 10.77 -29.33
N ASN A 368 -22.82 11.18 -29.38
CA ASN A 368 -21.65 10.39 -29.80
C ASN A 368 -20.51 10.38 -28.76
N LYS A 369 -20.81 10.50 -27.46
CA LYS A 369 -19.76 10.51 -26.44
C LYS A 369 -19.11 9.13 -26.34
N GLN A 370 -17.87 9.00 -26.85
CA GLN A 370 -17.05 7.80 -26.70
C GLN A 370 -16.95 7.40 -25.21
N SER A 371 -17.05 6.10 -24.90
CA SER A 371 -16.98 5.64 -23.51
C SER A 371 -15.66 6.07 -22.85
N ALA A 372 -15.68 6.33 -21.54
CA ALA A 372 -14.46 6.69 -20.81
C ALA A 372 -13.36 5.63 -20.98
N THR A 373 -13.73 4.34 -21.04
CA THR A 373 -12.82 3.24 -21.35
C THR A 373 -12.14 3.40 -22.71
N TYR A 374 -12.89 3.77 -23.76
CA TYR A 374 -12.33 4.00 -25.08
C TYR A 374 -11.40 5.22 -25.09
N GLN A 375 -11.78 6.30 -24.40
CA GLN A 375 -10.94 7.51 -24.29
C GLN A 375 -9.62 7.22 -23.57
N ILE A 376 -9.66 6.47 -22.46
CA ILE A 376 -8.46 6.03 -21.73
C ILE A 376 -7.59 5.13 -22.62
N CYS A 377 -8.19 4.16 -23.33
CA CYS A 377 -7.46 3.28 -24.22
C CYS A 377 -6.72 4.06 -25.32
N ASN A 378 -7.40 5.00 -25.97
CA ASN A 378 -6.78 5.88 -26.98
C ASN A 378 -5.68 6.74 -26.39
N PHE A 379 -5.87 7.28 -25.18
CA PHE A 379 -4.85 8.06 -24.49
C PHE A 379 -3.60 7.20 -24.22
N GLU A 380 -3.76 6.01 -23.63
CA GLU A 380 -2.65 5.09 -23.35
C GLU A 380 -1.93 4.64 -24.63
N ASN A 381 -2.67 4.30 -25.69
CA ASN A 381 -2.10 3.92 -26.98
C ASN A 381 -1.28 5.05 -27.61
N ARG A 382 -1.74 6.30 -27.53
CA ARG A 382 -0.97 7.47 -27.97
C ARG A 382 0.31 7.64 -27.17
N GLN A 383 0.24 7.46 -25.84
CA GLN A 383 1.44 7.51 -24.99
C GLN A 383 2.45 6.43 -25.33
N ILE A 384 2.01 5.22 -25.71
CA ILE A 384 2.88 4.14 -26.18
C ILE A 384 3.49 4.52 -27.53
N TYR A 385 2.68 4.97 -28.49
CA TYR A 385 3.13 5.38 -29.82
C TYR A 385 4.23 6.44 -29.75
N PHE A 386 4.03 7.51 -28.97
CA PHE A 386 5.04 8.57 -28.83
C PHE A 386 6.36 8.05 -28.26
N ARG A 387 6.30 7.08 -27.33
CA ARG A 387 7.52 6.47 -26.77
C ARG A 387 8.26 5.61 -27.78
N ILE A 388 7.56 4.74 -28.50
CA ILE A 388 8.15 3.87 -29.52
C ILE A 388 8.86 4.73 -30.58
N ASN A 389 8.22 5.83 -30.99
CA ASN A 389 8.75 6.73 -32.01
C ASN A 389 9.68 7.83 -31.48
N LYS A 390 10.08 7.77 -30.20
CA LYS A 390 10.93 8.79 -29.52
C LYS A 390 10.44 10.23 -29.73
N THR A 391 9.13 10.41 -29.88
CA THR A 391 8.51 11.72 -30.09
C THR A 391 8.46 12.46 -28.74
N PRO A 392 9.00 13.68 -28.63
CA PRO A 392 8.94 14.45 -27.39
C PRO A 392 7.49 14.71 -26.96
N THR A 393 7.13 14.32 -25.74
CA THR A 393 5.79 14.58 -25.16
C THR A 393 5.76 15.85 -24.31
N THR A 394 6.74 16.74 -24.43
CA THR A 394 6.75 18.02 -23.71
C THR A 394 5.65 18.90 -24.26
N TYR A 395 4.50 18.91 -23.58
CA TYR A 395 3.62 20.06 -23.61
C TYR A 395 4.42 21.23 -23.03
N SER A 396 4.84 22.18 -23.86
CA SER A 396 5.05 23.53 -23.36
C SER A 396 3.66 24.03 -22.95
N GLU A 397 3.41 24.19 -21.65
CA GLU A 397 2.35 25.09 -21.22
C GLU A 397 2.70 26.46 -21.83
N LYS A 398 2.08 26.81 -22.96
CA LYS A 398 1.96 28.21 -23.34
C LYS A 398 1.08 28.82 -22.27
N VAL A 399 1.71 29.39 -21.25
CA VAL A 399 1.07 30.38 -20.39
C VAL A 399 0.58 31.46 -21.34
N LEU A 400 -0.71 31.46 -21.64
CA LEU A 400 -1.36 32.59 -22.25
C LEU A 400 -1.40 33.68 -21.18
N THR A 401 -0.34 34.47 -21.10
CA THR A 401 -0.43 35.78 -20.46
C THR A 401 -1.42 36.59 -21.28
N ILE A 402 -2.58 36.87 -20.68
CA ILE A 402 -3.49 37.91 -21.14
C ILE A 402 -2.70 39.21 -21.01
N SER A 403 -2.12 39.67 -22.12
CA SER A 403 -1.64 41.03 -22.21
C SER A 403 -2.87 41.93 -22.32
N ASP A 404 -3.02 42.83 -21.36
CA ASP A 404 -4.06 43.85 -21.35
C ASP A 404 -4.14 44.53 -22.73
N LYS A 405 -5.31 44.44 -23.35
CA LYS A 405 -5.68 45.38 -24.40
C LYS A 405 -5.87 46.72 -23.70
N VAL A 406 -4.87 47.59 -23.87
CA VAL A 406 -5.08 49.02 -23.78
C VAL A 406 -5.90 49.41 -25.00
N ASP A 407 -7.20 49.59 -24.80
CA ASP A 407 -8.04 50.27 -25.78
C ASP A 407 -7.69 51.77 -25.71
N ASN A 408 -7.30 52.31 -26.88
CA ASN A 408 -7.25 53.75 -27.14
C ASN A 408 -8.66 54.32 -27.31
#